data_AF-A0A847MU34-F1
#
_entry.id   AF-A0A847MU34-F1
#
_cell.length_a   1.000
_cell.length_b   1.000
_cell.length_c   1.000
_cell.angle_alpha   90.00
_cell.angle_beta   90.00
_cell.angle_gamma   90.00
#
_symmetry.space_group_name_H-M   'P 1'
#
loop_
_entity.id
_entity.type
_entity.pdbx_description
1 polymer ?
#
loop_
_entity_poly.entity_id
_entity_poly.type
_entity_poly.pdbx_seq_one_letter_code
_entity_poly.pdbx_strand_id
1 'polypeptide(L)'
;MRRSSPPPSYGDLPADLVSAIERAGYYPALVSDVVAHAVGHREVRSSFVHQETTFDEDAVRRHVTVLALTDVTLVIVHADDREAPGGGVVATASSETIPLTAVRGVMVTHVVPDAARYVPGTLGREVTLTLGWGTVSRVDVGPATCGDPSCEADHGYDGTITGDDIALRVSADADGEAAVRSALAFSRAMSASTGLPLAR
;
A
#
# COMPACT_ATOMS: atom_id res chain seq x y z
N MET A 1 -7.56 -36.77 20.53
CA MET A 1 -8.12 -35.95 19.42
C MET A 1 -8.63 -34.64 20.02
N ARG A 2 -7.81 -33.58 20.02
CA ARG A 2 -8.27 -32.24 20.44
C ARG A 2 -9.13 -31.68 19.31
N ARG A 3 -10.42 -31.47 19.56
CA ARG A 3 -11.26 -30.65 18.69
C ARG A 3 -10.78 -29.21 18.87
N SER A 4 -10.04 -28.71 17.89
CA SER A 4 -9.74 -27.28 17.81
C SER A 4 -11.06 -26.53 17.75
N SER A 5 -11.24 -25.54 18.64
CA SER A 5 -12.39 -24.65 18.55
C SER A 5 -12.36 -23.93 17.20
N PRO A 6 -13.52 -23.66 16.57
CA PRO A 6 -13.53 -22.82 15.39
C PRO A 6 -12.86 -21.48 15.72
N PRO A 7 -12.01 -20.93 14.84
CA PRO A 7 -11.44 -19.61 15.06
C PRO A 7 -12.58 -18.60 15.25
N PRO A 8 -12.37 -17.52 16.03
CA PRO A 8 -13.35 -16.44 16.12
C PRO A 8 -13.71 -16.00 14.69
N SER A 9 -15.01 -15.92 14.39
CA SER A 9 -15.46 -15.34 13.13
C SER A 9 -15.15 -13.85 13.18
N TYR A 10 -14.01 -13.47 12.63
CA TYR A 10 -13.76 -12.08 12.28
C TYR A 10 -14.89 -11.65 11.33
N GLY A 11 -15.43 -10.45 11.50
CA GLY A 11 -16.65 -10.02 10.81
C GLY A 11 -16.57 -10.22 9.30
N ASP A 12 -17.71 -10.48 8.66
CA ASP A 12 -17.76 -10.73 7.22
C ASP A 12 -17.17 -9.53 6.47
N LEU A 13 -16.03 -9.75 5.82
CA LEU A 13 -15.45 -8.77 4.91
C LEU A 13 -16.44 -8.49 3.77
N PRO A 14 -16.49 -7.25 3.24
CA PRO A 14 -17.30 -6.96 2.07
C PRO A 14 -17.02 -7.94 0.91
N ALA A 15 -18.07 -8.42 0.26
CA ALA A 15 -17.95 -9.44 -0.78
C ALA A 15 -17.08 -8.98 -1.96
N ASP A 16 -17.07 -7.69 -2.26
CA ASP A 16 -16.22 -7.08 -3.29
C ASP A 16 -14.74 -7.09 -2.91
N LEU A 17 -14.41 -6.86 -1.64
CA LEU A 17 -13.05 -7.00 -1.09
C LEU A 17 -12.59 -8.46 -1.16
N VAL A 18 -13.41 -9.41 -0.69
CA VAL A 18 -13.08 -10.85 -0.78
C VAL A 18 -12.85 -11.25 -2.24
N SER A 19 -13.75 -10.85 -3.13
CA SER A 19 -13.60 -11.12 -4.57
C SER A 19 -12.34 -10.48 -5.16
N ALA A 20 -11.90 -9.32 -4.66
CA ALA A 20 -10.66 -8.67 -5.10
C ALA A 20 -9.42 -9.43 -4.62
N ILE A 21 -9.43 -9.92 -3.38
CA ILE A 21 -8.37 -10.78 -2.83
C ILE A 21 -8.27 -12.09 -3.61
N GLU A 22 -9.41 -12.72 -3.91
CA GLU A 22 -9.46 -13.94 -4.73
C GLU A 22 -8.92 -13.72 -6.14
N ARG A 23 -9.27 -12.60 -6.79
CA ARG A 23 -8.75 -12.25 -8.12
C ARG A 23 -7.25 -12.00 -8.12
N ALA A 24 -6.69 -11.45 -7.04
CA ALA A 24 -5.24 -11.30 -6.89
C ALA A 24 -4.53 -12.66 -6.75
N GLY A 25 -5.24 -13.72 -6.34
CA GLY A 25 -4.76 -15.09 -6.45
C GLY A 25 -3.54 -15.46 -5.58
N TYR A 26 -3.15 -14.60 -4.65
CA TYR A 26 -1.95 -14.78 -3.83
C TYR A 26 -2.33 -15.05 -2.36
N TYR A 27 -2.30 -16.33 -1.97
CA TYR A 27 -2.74 -16.83 -0.65
C TYR A 27 -4.07 -16.24 -0.14
N PRO A 28 -5.18 -16.29 -0.92
CA PRO A 28 -6.38 -15.51 -0.66
C PRO A 28 -7.04 -15.81 0.69
N ALA A 29 -7.00 -17.07 1.16
CA ALA A 29 -7.53 -17.44 2.47
C ALA A 29 -6.72 -16.81 3.62
N LEU A 30 -5.38 -16.88 3.55
CA LEU A 30 -4.49 -16.26 4.54
C LEU A 30 -4.67 -14.74 4.57
N VAL A 31 -4.70 -14.11 3.38
CA VAL A 31 -4.87 -12.65 3.26
C VAL A 31 -6.23 -12.23 3.82
N SER A 32 -7.30 -12.95 3.51
CA SER A 32 -8.63 -12.67 4.04
C SER A 32 -8.68 -12.78 5.56
N ASP A 33 -8.08 -13.83 6.14
CA ASP A 33 -8.02 -14.01 7.60
C ASP A 33 -7.25 -12.86 8.28
N VAL A 34 -6.13 -12.43 7.71
CA VAL A 34 -5.31 -11.34 8.25
C VAL A 34 -6.02 -9.98 8.11
N VAL A 35 -6.68 -9.72 6.98
CA VAL A 35 -7.50 -8.51 6.79
C VAL A 35 -8.65 -8.48 7.79
N ALA A 36 -9.38 -9.58 7.94
CA ALA A 36 -10.50 -9.66 8.87
C ALA A 36 -10.03 -9.50 10.33
N HIS A 37 -8.89 -10.10 10.70
CA HIS A 37 -8.25 -9.90 11.99
C HIS A 37 -7.88 -8.43 12.24
N ALA A 38 -7.20 -7.80 11.29
CA ALA A 38 -6.72 -6.42 11.42
C ALA A 38 -7.85 -5.39 11.42
N VAL A 39 -8.88 -5.58 10.59
CA VAL A 39 -10.08 -4.72 10.56
C VAL A 39 -10.91 -4.89 11.83
N GLY A 40 -11.06 -6.12 12.32
CA GLY A 40 -11.87 -6.43 13.49
C GLY A 40 -13.37 -6.24 13.22
N HIS A 41 -14.05 -5.47 14.07
CA HIS A 41 -15.49 -5.21 13.96
C HIS A 41 -15.85 -3.93 13.18
N ARG A 42 -14.84 -3.22 12.65
CA ARG A 42 -15.04 -1.97 11.92
C ARG A 42 -15.58 -2.23 10.52
N GLU A 43 -16.48 -1.37 10.07
CA GLU A 43 -16.97 -1.44 8.70
C GLU A 43 -15.92 -0.93 7.71
N VAL A 44 -15.67 -1.70 6.66
CA VAL A 44 -14.79 -1.29 5.56
C VAL A 44 -15.60 -0.44 4.57
N ARG A 45 -15.24 0.84 4.47
CA ARG A 45 -15.87 1.84 3.61
C ARG A 45 -15.34 1.83 2.17
N SER A 46 -14.05 1.51 2.02
CA SER A 46 -13.41 1.40 0.72
C SER A 46 -12.22 0.46 0.83
N SER A 47 -11.88 -0.22 -0.25
CA SER A 47 -10.71 -1.09 -0.28
C SER A 47 -10.02 -1.08 -1.64
N PHE A 48 -8.75 -1.45 -1.63
CA PHE A 48 -7.95 -1.63 -2.83
C PHE A 48 -7.00 -2.82 -2.63
N VAL A 49 -6.99 -3.73 -3.60
CA VAL A 49 -6.08 -4.89 -3.60
C VAL A 49 -5.17 -4.75 -4.80
N HIS A 50 -3.87 -4.78 -4.55
CA HIS A 50 -2.86 -4.67 -5.57
C HIS A 50 -1.89 -5.83 -5.44
N GLN A 51 -1.71 -6.58 -6.52
CA GLN A 51 -0.69 -7.59 -6.63
C GLN A 51 0.46 -7.02 -7.43
N GLU A 52 1.65 -7.05 -6.88
CA GLU A 52 2.86 -6.64 -7.57
C GLU A 52 3.70 -7.88 -7.88
N THR A 53 4.42 -7.81 -9.00
CA THR A 53 5.44 -8.78 -9.34
C THR A 53 6.75 -8.02 -9.51
N THR A 54 7.64 -8.16 -8.54
CA THR A 54 8.97 -7.56 -8.61
C THR A 54 9.97 -8.59 -9.11
N PHE A 55 10.79 -8.18 -10.06
CA PHE A 55 11.92 -8.95 -10.55
C PHE A 55 13.18 -8.43 -9.86
N ASP A 56 13.84 -9.27 -9.08
CA ASP A 56 15.19 -9.03 -8.55
C ASP A 56 16.17 -9.96 -9.28
N GLU A 57 17.48 -9.69 -9.20
CA GLU A 57 18.53 -10.46 -9.91
C GLU A 57 18.44 -11.98 -9.63
N ASP A 58 17.94 -12.35 -8.45
CA ASP A 58 17.88 -13.73 -7.97
C ASP A 58 16.48 -14.37 -8.00
N ALA A 59 15.38 -13.60 -8.11
CA ALA A 59 14.03 -14.18 -8.02
C ALA A 59 12.89 -13.28 -8.53
N VAL A 60 11.82 -13.93 -8.99
CA VAL A 60 10.50 -13.31 -9.18
C VAL A 60 9.77 -13.35 -7.85
N ARG A 61 9.53 -12.20 -7.23
CA ARG A 61 8.71 -12.11 -6.01
C ARG A 61 7.33 -11.61 -6.37
N ARG A 62 6.32 -12.34 -5.90
CA ARG A 62 4.92 -11.91 -5.97
C ARG A 62 4.54 -11.50 -4.57
N HIS A 63 3.90 -10.36 -4.44
CA HIS A 63 3.31 -9.96 -3.18
C HIS A 63 1.96 -9.30 -3.44
N VAL A 64 1.13 -9.28 -2.42
CA VAL A 64 -0.16 -8.60 -2.46
C VAL A 64 -0.26 -7.62 -1.32
N THR A 65 -0.72 -6.42 -1.66
CA THR A 65 -1.04 -5.35 -0.72
C THR A 65 -2.54 -5.12 -0.75
N VAL A 66 -3.18 -5.19 0.41
CA VAL A 66 -4.58 -4.84 0.63
C VAL A 66 -4.63 -3.57 1.46
N LEU A 67 -5.33 -2.56 0.95
CA LEU A 67 -5.70 -1.36 1.67
C LEU A 67 -7.19 -1.44 2.01
N ALA A 68 -7.54 -1.25 3.29
CA ALA A 68 -8.91 -1.21 3.75
C ALA A 68 -9.13 0.06 4.59
N LEU A 69 -9.98 0.95 4.08
CA LEU A 69 -10.39 2.19 4.73
C LEU A 69 -11.64 1.94 5.56
N THR A 70 -11.61 2.33 6.82
CA THR A 70 -12.76 2.38 7.73
C THR A 70 -13.11 3.83 8.08
N ASP A 71 -14.05 4.06 8.98
CA ASP A 71 -14.39 5.41 9.44
C ASP A 71 -13.25 6.12 10.19
N VAL A 72 -12.32 5.37 10.78
CA VAL A 72 -11.31 5.91 11.71
C VAL A 72 -9.89 5.43 11.47
N THR A 73 -9.70 4.38 10.66
CA THR A 73 -8.38 3.83 10.34
C THR A 73 -8.24 3.42 8.88
N LEU A 74 -7.01 3.52 8.37
CA LEU A 74 -6.50 2.79 7.22
C LEU A 74 -5.81 1.52 7.72
N VAL A 75 -6.28 0.36 7.27
CA VAL A 75 -5.63 -0.94 7.50
C VAL A 75 -4.88 -1.33 6.24
N ILE A 76 -3.63 -1.74 6.40
CA ILE A 76 -2.75 -2.20 5.33
C ILE A 76 -2.38 -3.64 5.65
N VAL A 77 -2.56 -4.54 4.70
CA VAL A 77 -2.10 -5.92 4.82
C VAL A 77 -1.17 -6.21 3.66
N HIS A 78 0.01 -6.72 3.96
CA HIS A 78 0.98 -7.13 2.95
C HIS A 78 1.27 -8.61 3.14
N ALA A 79 1.18 -9.38 2.07
CA ALA A 79 1.57 -10.78 2.07
C ALA A 79 2.58 -11.08 0.97
N ASP A 80 3.64 -11.77 1.34
CA ASP A 80 4.73 -12.23 0.49
C ASP A 80 5.08 -13.68 0.84
N ASP A 81 5.99 -14.25 0.07
CA ASP A 81 6.64 -15.50 0.41
C ASP A 81 8.14 -15.45 0.16
N ARG A 82 8.83 -16.38 0.81
CA ARG A 82 10.26 -16.61 0.61
C ARG A 82 10.58 -18.09 0.74
N GLU A 83 11.65 -18.49 0.07
CA GLU A 83 12.22 -19.83 0.25
C GLU A 83 12.76 -19.98 1.68
N ALA A 84 12.44 -21.11 2.31
CA ALA A 84 12.96 -21.44 3.64
C ALA A 84 14.33 -22.14 3.56
N PRO A 85 15.23 -21.89 4.53
CA PRO A 85 16.43 -22.71 4.69
C PRO A 85 16.02 -24.19 4.91
N GLY A 86 16.46 -25.08 4.02
CA GLY A 86 16.09 -26.49 4.04
C GLY A 86 14.98 -26.89 3.06
N GLY A 87 14.49 -25.95 2.25
CA GLY A 87 13.50 -26.18 1.20
C GLY A 87 12.06 -25.85 1.62
N GLY A 88 11.22 -25.58 0.62
CA GLY A 88 9.83 -25.15 0.81
C GLY A 88 9.65 -23.63 0.80
N VAL A 89 8.39 -23.19 0.84
CA VAL A 89 7.98 -21.79 0.77
C VAL A 89 7.33 -21.40 2.09
N VAL A 90 7.76 -20.28 2.67
CA VAL A 90 7.16 -19.67 3.86
C VAL A 90 6.48 -18.38 3.44
N ALA A 91 5.16 -18.35 3.56
CA ALA A 91 4.37 -17.15 3.38
C ALA A 91 4.38 -16.31 4.67
N THR A 92 4.60 -15.01 4.52
CA THR A 92 4.45 -14.03 5.60
C THR A 92 3.29 -13.11 5.26
N ALA A 93 2.43 -12.82 6.22
CA ALA A 93 1.41 -11.80 6.09
C ALA A 93 1.50 -10.85 7.29
N SER A 94 1.70 -9.58 7.02
CA SER A 94 1.81 -8.52 8.02
C SER A 94 0.63 -7.56 7.87
N SER A 95 0.21 -6.95 8.99
CA SER A 95 -0.86 -5.96 9.00
C SER A 95 -0.44 -4.73 9.80
N GLU A 96 -0.73 -3.56 9.26
CA GLU A 96 -0.55 -2.26 9.91
C GLU A 96 -1.90 -1.54 9.99
N THR A 97 -2.17 -0.87 11.11
CA THR A 97 -3.41 -0.11 11.32
C THR A 97 -3.06 1.33 11.68
N ILE A 98 -3.36 2.24 10.76
CA ILE A 98 -3.05 3.67 10.87
C ILE A 98 -4.33 4.44 11.21
N PRO A 99 -4.39 5.21 12.29
CA PRO A 99 -5.51 6.13 12.52
C PRO A 99 -5.54 7.19 11.42
N LEU A 100 -6.72 7.52 10.89
CA LEU A 100 -6.85 8.50 9.81
C LEU A 100 -6.35 9.89 10.22
N THR A 101 -6.34 10.20 11.52
CA THR A 101 -5.73 11.42 12.07
C THR A 101 -4.19 11.45 11.98
N ALA A 102 -3.54 10.30 11.77
CA ALA A 102 -2.10 10.21 11.53
C ALA A 102 -1.75 10.36 10.04
N VAL A 103 -2.67 10.04 9.12
CA VAL A 103 -2.44 10.22 7.68
C VAL A 103 -2.24 11.71 7.38
N ARG A 104 -1.04 12.05 6.91
CA ARG A 104 -0.60 13.42 6.63
C ARG A 104 -0.88 13.83 5.19
N GLY A 105 -0.83 12.88 4.26
CA GLY A 105 -0.95 13.18 2.85
C GLY A 105 -1.48 12.00 2.03
N VAL A 106 -2.29 12.35 1.04
CA VAL A 106 -2.71 11.47 -0.06
C VAL A 106 -2.24 12.13 -1.34
N MET A 107 -1.25 11.55 -2.01
CA MET A 107 -0.72 12.03 -3.28
C MET A 107 -1.08 11.03 -4.38
N VAL A 108 -1.56 11.53 -5.52
CA VAL A 108 -1.83 10.74 -6.71
C VAL A 108 -1.11 11.38 -7.88
N THR A 109 -0.14 10.68 -8.43
CA THR A 109 0.55 11.08 -9.67
C THR A 109 -0.09 10.36 -10.84
N HIS A 110 -0.51 11.11 -11.86
CA HIS A 110 -1.10 10.55 -13.09
C HIS A 110 -0.09 10.57 -14.23
N VAL A 111 0.06 9.44 -14.93
CA VAL A 111 0.84 9.35 -16.15
C VAL A 111 -0.10 9.37 -17.35
N VAL A 112 0.06 10.39 -18.20
CA VAL A 112 -0.69 10.56 -19.44
C VAL A 112 0.28 10.37 -20.62
N PRO A 113 0.08 9.34 -21.46
CA PRO A 113 1.03 9.01 -22.52
C PRO A 113 1.08 10.05 -23.66
N ASP A 114 -0.05 10.72 -23.95
CA ASP A 114 -0.13 11.79 -24.95
C ASP A 114 -0.99 12.94 -24.40
N ALA A 115 -0.32 13.97 -23.87
CA ALA A 115 -0.98 15.12 -23.28
C ALA A 115 -1.76 15.95 -24.31
N ALA A 116 -1.37 15.95 -25.59
CA ALA A 116 -2.04 16.72 -26.63
C ALA A 116 -3.39 16.12 -27.03
N ARG A 117 -3.59 14.82 -26.81
CA ARG A 117 -4.85 14.09 -27.07
C ARG A 117 -5.63 13.77 -25.80
N TYR A 118 -5.30 14.42 -24.68
CA TYR A 118 -5.97 14.17 -23.41
C TYR A 118 -7.47 14.49 -23.50
N VAL A 119 -8.30 13.53 -23.10
CA VAL A 119 -9.76 13.70 -23.01
C VAL A 119 -10.14 13.92 -21.55
N PRO A 120 -10.81 15.05 -21.20
CA PRO A 120 -11.25 15.31 -19.85
C PRO A 120 -12.02 14.14 -19.23
N GLY A 121 -11.69 13.80 -17.99
CA GLY A 121 -12.33 12.71 -17.24
C GLY A 121 -11.73 11.32 -17.45
N THR A 122 -10.77 11.13 -18.37
CA THR A 122 -10.15 9.81 -18.61
C THR A 122 -8.98 9.49 -17.67
N LEU A 123 -8.45 10.50 -16.96
CA LEU A 123 -7.45 10.40 -15.89
C LEU A 123 -6.34 9.35 -16.11
N GLY A 124 -5.66 9.40 -17.26
CA GLY A 124 -4.42 8.65 -17.51
C GLY A 124 -4.56 7.13 -17.57
N ARG A 125 -3.49 6.44 -17.99
CA ARG A 125 -3.45 4.97 -18.06
C ARG A 125 -2.63 4.35 -16.92
N GLU A 126 -1.95 5.18 -16.15
CA GLU A 126 -1.11 4.75 -15.04
C GLU A 126 -1.14 5.80 -13.94
N VAL A 127 -1.14 5.31 -12.70
CA VAL A 127 -1.18 6.14 -11.50
C VAL A 127 -0.20 5.65 -10.45
N THR A 128 0.37 6.56 -9.69
CA THR A 128 1.10 6.26 -8.46
C THR A 128 0.33 6.85 -7.29
N LEU A 129 -0.17 5.99 -6.40
CA LEU A 129 -0.80 6.38 -5.14
C LEU A 129 0.24 6.35 -4.03
N THR A 130 0.49 7.49 -3.41
CA THR A 130 1.35 7.61 -2.23
C THR A 130 0.52 8.06 -1.04
N LEU A 131 0.56 7.29 0.05
CA LEU A 131 -0.07 7.63 1.32
C LEU A 131 1.03 7.76 2.37
N GLY A 132 1.08 8.91 3.04
CA GLY A 132 2.09 9.17 4.06
C GLY A 132 1.50 9.49 5.41
N TRP A 133 2.06 8.89 6.47
CA TRP A 133 1.67 9.11 7.86
C TRP A 133 2.85 9.30 8.81
N GLY A 134 4.08 8.96 8.37
CA GLY A 134 5.32 9.34 9.05
C GLY A 134 5.51 8.69 10.43
N THR A 135 5.05 7.45 10.61
CA THR A 135 5.25 6.71 11.88
C THR A 135 6.73 6.40 12.12
N VAL A 136 7.48 6.03 11.09
CA VAL A 136 8.94 5.99 11.10
C VAL A 136 9.47 6.92 10.01
N SER A 137 10.62 7.53 10.26
CA SER A 137 11.34 8.26 9.24
C SER A 137 12.80 7.83 9.26
N ARG A 138 13.31 7.46 8.10
CA ARG A 138 14.73 7.22 7.91
C ARG A 138 15.42 8.55 7.63
N VAL A 139 16.40 8.88 8.45
CA VAL A 139 17.21 10.09 8.29
C VAL A 139 18.61 9.64 7.85
N ASP A 140 18.94 9.90 6.59
CA ASP A 140 20.29 9.70 6.06
C ASP A 140 20.98 11.07 6.03
N VAL A 141 22.09 11.21 6.78
CA VAL A 141 22.83 12.47 6.94
C VAL A 141 24.30 12.24 6.58
N GLY A 142 24.84 13.12 5.74
CA GLY A 142 26.25 13.12 5.33
C GLY A 142 26.88 14.51 5.48
N PRO A 143 28.22 14.61 5.45
CA PRO A 143 28.88 15.90 5.35
C PRO A 143 28.50 16.57 4.03
N ALA A 144 28.01 17.81 4.10
CA ALA A 144 27.71 18.57 2.91
C ALA A 144 29.02 18.84 2.16
N THR A 145 28.97 18.74 0.82
CA THR A 145 30.11 19.05 -0.04
C THR A 145 29.77 20.22 -0.94
N CYS A 146 30.75 21.06 -1.25
CA CYS A 146 30.65 21.99 -2.36
C CYS A 146 31.39 21.37 -3.55
N GLY A 147 30.94 21.60 -4.78
CA GLY A 147 31.51 21.00 -5.99
C GLY A 147 32.95 21.41 -6.32
N ASP A 148 33.65 22.09 -5.40
CA ASP A 148 35.06 22.45 -5.49
C ASP A 148 35.92 21.39 -4.76
N PRO A 149 36.75 20.62 -5.50
CA PRO A 149 37.59 19.57 -4.92
C PRO A 149 38.75 20.10 -4.06
N SER A 150 39.00 21.42 -4.07
CA SER A 150 40.04 22.07 -3.28
C SER A 150 39.51 22.80 -2.04
N CYS A 151 38.19 22.75 -1.80
CA CYS A 151 37.58 23.42 -0.66
C CYS A 151 37.74 22.59 0.62
N GLU A 152 38.41 23.16 1.63
CA GLU A 152 38.58 22.56 2.97
C GLU A 152 37.59 23.15 4.00
N ALA A 153 36.60 23.94 3.57
CA ALA A 153 35.64 24.55 4.47
C ALA A 153 34.63 23.52 5.02
N ASP A 154 34.24 23.68 6.29
CA ASP A 154 33.13 22.92 6.87
C ASP A 154 31.80 23.49 6.36
N HIS A 155 31.12 22.70 5.53
CA HIS A 155 29.81 23.06 4.97
C HIS A 155 28.64 22.50 5.78
N GLY A 156 28.91 21.93 6.95
CA GLY A 156 27.91 21.28 7.79
C GLY A 156 27.47 19.94 7.21
N TYR A 157 26.21 19.59 7.45
CA TYR A 157 25.62 18.33 7.04
C TYR A 157 24.44 18.56 6.11
N ASP A 158 24.33 17.74 5.08
CA ASP A 158 23.12 17.58 4.28
C ASP A 158 22.48 16.22 4.60
N GLY A 159 21.20 16.09 4.29
CA GLY A 159 20.51 14.84 4.55
C GLY A 159 19.13 14.78 3.94
N THR A 160 18.65 13.56 3.79
CA THR A 160 17.30 13.27 3.30
C THR A 160 16.50 12.59 4.41
N ILE A 161 15.26 13.03 4.57
CA ILE A 161 14.28 12.37 5.43
C ILE A 161 13.29 11.65 4.53
N THR A 162 13.20 10.34 4.69
CA THR A 162 12.22 9.50 4.01
C THR A 162 11.22 9.00 5.04
N GLY A 163 9.93 9.26 4.84
CA GLY A 163 8.87 8.75 5.72
C GLY A 163 8.49 7.32 5.39
N ASP A 164 7.89 6.61 6.36
CA ASP A 164 7.05 5.46 6.08
C ASP A 164 5.83 5.94 5.31
N ASP A 165 5.95 5.83 3.99
CA ASP A 165 4.90 6.03 3.04
C ASP A 165 4.69 4.71 2.30
N ILE A 166 3.45 4.39 1.96
CA ILE A 166 3.19 3.37 0.95
C ILE A 166 3.06 4.05 -0.41
N ALA A 167 3.77 3.54 -1.41
CA ALA A 167 3.68 3.98 -2.80
C ALA A 167 3.30 2.79 -3.68
N LEU A 168 2.13 2.85 -4.30
CA LEU A 168 1.62 1.81 -5.21
C LEU A 168 1.53 2.37 -6.62
N ARG A 169 2.22 1.74 -7.58
CA ARG A 169 2.14 2.09 -9.00
C ARG A 169 1.23 1.10 -9.71
N VAL A 170 0.15 1.61 -10.31
CA VAL A 170 -0.86 0.81 -10.98
C VAL A 170 -0.96 1.26 -12.43
N SER A 171 -0.79 0.33 -13.37
CA SER A 171 -0.77 0.60 -14.80
C SER A 171 -1.81 -0.23 -15.53
N ALA A 172 -2.53 0.37 -16.47
CA ALA A 172 -3.52 -0.33 -17.28
C ALA A 172 -2.90 -1.43 -18.15
N ASP A 173 -1.64 -1.27 -18.54
CA ASP A 173 -0.95 -2.21 -19.42
C ASP A 173 -0.43 -3.44 -18.64
N ALA A 174 -0.12 -3.28 -17.34
CA ALA A 174 0.34 -4.36 -16.46
C ALA A 174 -0.80 -4.99 -15.64
N ASP A 175 -1.66 -4.16 -15.05
CA ASP A 175 -2.68 -4.55 -14.06
C ASP A 175 -4.12 -4.50 -14.61
N GLY A 176 -4.29 -3.91 -15.80
CA GLY A 176 -5.58 -3.72 -16.44
C GLY A 176 -6.29 -2.43 -16.02
N GLU A 177 -7.18 -1.93 -16.89
CA GLU A 177 -7.89 -0.67 -16.65
C GLU A 177 -8.81 -0.71 -15.41
N ALA A 178 -9.29 -1.91 -15.04
CA ALA A 178 -10.09 -2.07 -13.84
C ALA A 178 -9.27 -1.79 -12.57
N ALA A 179 -8.00 -2.20 -12.52
CA ALA A 179 -7.13 -1.94 -11.38
C ALA A 179 -6.86 -0.44 -11.22
N VAL A 180 -6.58 0.27 -12.32
CA VAL A 180 -6.40 1.73 -12.31
C VAL A 180 -7.66 2.44 -11.82
N ARG A 181 -8.85 2.03 -12.28
CA ARG A 181 -10.12 2.59 -11.79
C ARG A 181 -10.35 2.34 -10.30
N SER A 182 -10.04 1.15 -9.80
CA SER A 182 -10.14 0.82 -8.38
C SER A 182 -9.17 1.64 -7.54
N ALA A 183 -7.92 1.80 -7.99
CA ALA A 183 -6.92 2.65 -7.32
C ALA A 183 -7.39 4.11 -7.23
N LEU A 184 -7.95 4.65 -8.32
CA LEU A 184 -8.53 5.99 -8.35
C LEU A 184 -9.78 6.13 -7.47
N ALA A 185 -10.61 5.09 -7.37
CA ALA A 185 -11.76 5.11 -6.48
C ALA A 185 -11.32 5.12 -5.01
N PHE A 186 -10.34 4.29 -4.67
CA PHE A 186 -9.78 4.25 -3.32
C PHE A 186 -9.06 5.55 -2.95
N SER A 187 -8.29 6.15 -3.86
CA SER A 187 -7.60 7.42 -3.61
C SER A 187 -8.57 8.58 -3.39
N ARG A 188 -9.70 8.60 -4.11
CA ARG A 188 -10.79 9.55 -3.84
C ARG A 188 -11.41 9.35 -2.46
N ALA A 189 -11.65 8.10 -2.05
CA ALA A 189 -12.17 7.80 -0.72
C ALA A 189 -11.19 8.23 0.39
N MET A 190 -9.91 7.91 0.24
CA MET A 190 -8.85 8.37 1.16
C MET A 190 -8.78 9.90 1.25
N SER A 191 -8.81 10.59 0.10
CA SER A 191 -8.77 12.05 0.05
C SER A 191 -9.99 12.69 0.72
N ALA A 192 -11.17 12.05 0.60
CA ALA A 192 -12.39 12.53 1.23
C ALA A 192 -12.40 12.31 2.75
N SER A 193 -11.74 11.26 3.25
CA SER A 193 -11.70 10.92 4.68
C SER A 193 -10.53 11.56 5.43
N THR A 194 -9.44 11.94 4.73
CA THR A 194 -8.24 12.52 5.36
C THR A 194 -8.47 14.00 5.70
N GLY A 195 -8.06 14.42 6.90
CA GLY A 195 -8.19 15.81 7.35
C GLY A 195 -9.58 16.20 7.88
N LEU A 196 -10.56 15.28 7.85
CA LEU A 196 -11.84 15.48 8.52
C LEU A 196 -11.68 15.33 10.05
N PRO A 197 -12.35 16.16 10.86
CA PRO A 197 -12.49 15.90 12.29
C PRO A 197 -13.21 14.54 12.47
N LEU A 198 -12.73 13.70 13.38
CA LEU A 198 -13.43 12.47 13.72
C LEU A 198 -14.85 12.83 14.21
N ALA A 199 -15.87 12.27 13.56
CA ALA A 199 -17.24 12.34 14.07
C ALA A 199 -17.26 11.71 15.47
N ARG A 200 -17.63 12.50 16.48
CA ARG A 200 -17.72 12.07 17.88
C ARG A 200 -18.97 11.25 18.13
#